data_AF-A0AA88R1Z8-F1
#
_entry.id   AF-A0AA88R1Z8-F1
#
_cell.length_a   1.000
_cell.length_b   1.000
_cell.length_c   1.000
_cell.angle_alpha   90.00
_cell.angle_beta   90.00
_cell.angle_gamma   90.00
#
_symmetry.space_group_name_H-M   'P 1'
#
loop_
_entity.id
_entity.type
_entity.pdbx_description
1 polymer ?
#
loop_
_entity_poly.entity_id
_entity_poly.type
_entity_poly.pdbx_seq_one_letter_code
_entity_poly.pdbx_strand_id
1 'polypeptide(L)'
;MAKWPPKIQDVEMNFKALLLRSLKMLDLSHSHGLVSDILDFSLVPNLERLVLKHCINLIEVPESIGNLQRLVLLNLKGCQNLRKLPTTIHRLKSLDKLILSGCSELYDLENTKPPTLTHLIRVSLDILAQGQVNQP
;
A
#
# COMPACT_ATOMS: atom_id res chain seq x y z
N MET A 1 34.30 35.96 1.33
CA MET A 1 33.76 35.75 -0.03
C MET A 1 32.49 34.94 0.10
N ALA A 2 31.34 35.59 -0.07
CA ALA A 2 30.04 34.95 0.01
C ALA A 2 29.81 34.08 -1.24
N LYS A 3 29.43 32.81 -1.04
CA LYS A 3 28.79 31.99 -2.07
C LYS A 3 27.36 31.69 -1.62
N TRP A 4 26.45 32.51 -2.12
CA TRP A 4 25.00 32.36 -2.14
C TRP A 4 24.56 32.57 -3.61
N PRO A 5 23.51 31.90 -4.15
CA PRO A 5 22.51 31.04 -3.50
C PRO A 5 22.66 29.52 -3.77
N PRO A 6 22.00 28.67 -2.97
CA PRO A 6 21.69 27.30 -3.36
C PRO A 6 20.81 27.30 -4.62
N LYS A 7 21.01 26.30 -5.50
CA LYS A 7 20.30 26.19 -6.78
C LYS A 7 18.79 26.16 -6.52
N ILE A 8 18.01 26.91 -7.30
CA ILE A 8 16.55 27.04 -7.20
C ILE A 8 15.82 25.68 -7.16
N GLN A 9 16.42 24.63 -7.73
CA GLN A 9 15.92 23.26 -7.72
C GLN A 9 15.92 22.60 -6.31
N ASP A 10 16.84 22.98 -5.42
CA ASP A 10 16.88 22.43 -4.05
C ASP A 10 15.73 22.95 -3.20
N VAL A 11 15.26 24.17 -3.45
CA VAL A 11 14.19 24.79 -2.67
C VAL A 11 12.84 24.14 -3.00
N GLU A 12 12.53 23.95 -4.30
CA GLU A 12 11.30 23.25 -4.72
C GLU A 12 11.27 21.77 -4.29
N MET A 13 12.41 21.07 -4.39
CA MET A 13 12.50 19.67 -3.98
C MET A 13 12.35 19.54 -2.45
N ASN A 14 12.85 20.50 -1.68
CA ASN A 14 12.67 20.56 -0.23
C ASN A 14 11.22 20.85 0.17
N PHE A 15 10.52 21.76 -0.51
CA PHE A 15 9.11 22.02 -0.20
C PHE A 15 8.22 20.79 -0.49
N LYS A 16 8.40 20.12 -1.62
CA LYS A 16 7.68 18.86 -1.92
C LYS A 16 8.02 17.76 -0.91
N ALA A 17 9.30 17.59 -0.56
CA ALA A 17 9.72 16.59 0.42
C ALA A 17 9.17 16.89 1.83
N LEU A 18 9.08 18.16 2.22
CA LEU A 18 8.48 18.57 3.50
C LEU A 18 6.97 18.29 3.55
N LEU A 19 6.26 18.53 2.44
CA LEU A 19 4.83 18.22 2.33
C LEU A 19 4.54 16.72 2.40
N LEU A 20 5.40 15.88 1.81
CA LEU A 20 5.23 14.42 1.88
C LEU A 20 5.50 13.89 3.29
N ARG A 21 6.41 14.52 4.05
CA ARG A 21 6.71 14.15 5.44
C ARG A 21 5.59 14.49 6.42
N SER A 22 4.73 15.47 6.11
CA SER A 22 3.58 15.81 6.96
C SER A 22 2.33 14.98 6.63
N LEU A 23 2.35 14.23 5.52
CA LEU A 23 1.22 13.49 5.02
C LEU A 23 0.89 12.30 5.93
N LYS A 24 -0.32 12.28 6.48
CA LYS A 24 -0.83 11.21 7.35
C LYS A 24 -1.77 10.24 6.64
N MET A 25 -2.47 10.74 5.62
CA MET A 25 -3.43 9.97 4.85
C MET A 25 -3.15 10.16 3.37
N LEU A 26 -3.07 9.05 2.65
CA LEU A 26 -2.93 8.99 1.21
C LEU A 26 -4.03 8.10 0.67
N ASP A 27 -4.92 8.69 -0.13
CA ASP A 27 -5.95 7.96 -0.85
C ASP A 27 -5.64 8.01 -2.35
N LEU A 28 -5.40 6.83 -2.92
CA LEU A 28 -5.12 6.60 -4.33
C LEU A 28 -6.15 5.64 -4.92
N SER A 29 -7.33 5.54 -4.32
CA SER A 29 -8.41 4.66 -4.81
C SER A 29 -8.71 4.92 -6.28
N HIS A 30 -9.00 3.86 -7.03
CA HIS A 30 -9.30 3.89 -8.46
C HIS A 30 -8.16 4.42 -9.35
N SER A 31 -6.92 4.47 -8.84
CA SER A 31 -5.75 4.84 -9.65
C SER A 31 -5.36 3.69 -10.57
N HIS A 32 -5.96 3.63 -11.76
CA HIS A 32 -5.68 2.56 -12.73
C HIS A 32 -4.28 2.63 -13.36
N GLY A 33 -3.62 3.79 -13.34
CA GLY A 33 -2.23 3.93 -13.79
C GLY A 33 -1.19 3.56 -12.72
N LEU A 34 -1.62 3.17 -11.52
CA LEU A 34 -0.74 2.89 -10.41
C LEU A 34 -0.18 1.47 -10.53
N VAL A 35 1.13 1.40 -10.72
CA VAL A 35 1.91 0.17 -10.82
C VAL A 35 2.96 0.13 -9.70
N SER A 36 3.37 -1.08 -9.31
CA SER A 36 4.34 -1.33 -8.23
C SER A 36 5.62 -0.53 -8.39
N ASP A 37 6.17 -0.49 -9.60
CA ASP A 37 7.51 0.04 -9.87
C ASP A 37 7.63 1.57 -9.70
N ILE A 38 6.50 2.29 -9.66
CA ILE A 38 6.45 3.76 -9.51
C ILE A 38 6.23 4.16 -8.05
N LEU A 39 5.75 3.25 -7.21
CA LEU A 39 5.43 3.57 -5.82
C LEU A 39 6.67 3.49 -4.93
N ASP A 40 7.07 4.63 -4.38
CA ASP A 40 8.06 4.71 -3.31
C ASP A 40 7.47 5.34 -2.05
N PHE A 41 7.18 4.50 -1.05
CA PHE A 41 6.69 4.95 0.24
C PHE A 41 7.78 5.52 1.16
N SER A 42 9.06 5.49 0.76
CA SER A 42 10.15 6.12 1.51
C SER A 42 9.95 7.63 1.68
N LEU A 43 9.22 8.26 0.76
CA LEU A 43 8.95 9.69 0.74
C LEU A 43 7.88 10.13 1.75
N VAL A 44 7.06 9.20 2.25
CA VAL A 44 5.93 9.47 3.16
C VAL A 44 6.07 8.72 4.50
N PRO A 45 7.20 8.89 5.23
CA PRO A 45 7.53 8.05 6.38
C PRO A 45 6.57 8.15 7.56
N ASN A 46 5.76 9.22 7.62
CA ASN A 46 4.80 9.46 8.69
C ASN A 46 3.36 9.05 8.34
N LEU A 47 3.16 8.34 7.23
CA LEU A 47 1.84 7.92 6.79
C LEU A 47 1.18 6.98 7.82
N GLU A 48 -0.06 7.29 8.18
CA GLU A 48 -0.88 6.53 9.13
C GLU A 48 -1.98 5.73 8.41
N ARG A 49 -2.44 6.21 7.24
CA ARG A 49 -3.53 5.58 6.48
C ARG A 49 -3.23 5.59 4.99
N LEU A 50 -3.19 4.41 4.39
CA LEU A 50 -3.02 4.22 2.95
C LEU A 50 -4.25 3.51 2.38
N VAL A 51 -4.88 4.15 1.39
CA VAL A 51 -6.07 3.65 0.71
C VAL A 51 -5.76 3.46 -0.77
N LEU A 52 -5.83 2.22 -1.24
CA LEU A 52 -5.51 1.78 -2.61
C LEU A 52 -6.69 1.01 -3.21
N LYS A 53 -7.93 1.37 -2.85
CA LYS A 53 -9.11 0.58 -3.23
C LYS A 53 -9.27 0.58 -4.74
N HIS A 54 -9.65 -0.56 -5.33
CA HIS A 54 -9.91 -0.67 -6.76
C HIS A 54 -8.75 -0.21 -7.67
N CYS A 55 -7.50 -0.29 -7.19
CA CYS A 55 -6.31 -0.19 -8.03
C CYS A 55 -6.12 -1.50 -8.80
N ILE A 56 -6.96 -1.71 -9.83
CA ILE A 56 -7.05 -3.00 -10.52
C ILE A 56 -5.75 -3.44 -11.19
N ASN A 57 -4.85 -2.53 -11.54
CA ASN A 57 -3.56 -2.84 -12.16
C ASN A 57 -2.41 -3.01 -11.15
N LEU A 58 -2.69 -2.88 -9.85
CA LEU A 58 -1.70 -3.10 -8.79
C LEU A 58 -1.44 -4.61 -8.66
N ILE A 59 -0.26 -5.06 -9.09
CA ILE A 59 0.15 -6.47 -9.03
C ILE A 59 0.79 -6.83 -7.69
N GLU A 60 1.59 -5.92 -7.15
CA GLU A 60 2.27 -6.06 -5.86
C GLU A 60 2.39 -4.70 -5.17
N VAL A 61 2.45 -4.70 -3.83
CA VAL A 61 2.78 -3.48 -3.07
C VAL A 61 4.30 -3.44 -2.86
N PRO A 62 4.98 -2.29 -3.10
CA PRO A 62 6.42 -2.17 -2.91
C PRO A 62 6.90 -2.54 -1.50
N GLU A 63 8.10 -3.11 -1.43
CA GLU A 63 8.77 -3.45 -0.16
C GLU A 63 9.08 -2.23 0.72
N SER A 64 9.11 -1.01 0.14
CA SER A 64 9.27 0.23 0.91
C SER A 64 8.11 0.47 1.90
N ILE A 65 6.95 -0.19 1.72
CA ILE A 65 5.84 -0.10 2.68
C ILE A 65 6.27 -0.55 4.07
N GLY A 66 7.18 -1.53 4.19
CA GLY A 66 7.67 -2.01 5.48
C GLY A 66 8.40 -0.95 6.33
N ASN A 67 8.73 0.20 5.74
CA ASN A 67 9.32 1.34 6.45
C ASN A 67 8.26 2.26 7.10
N LEU A 68 6.98 2.09 6.78
CA LEU A 68 5.87 2.90 7.32
C LEU A 68 5.48 2.46 8.73
N GLN A 69 6.36 2.71 9.70
CA GLN A 69 6.20 2.27 11.09
C GLN A 69 4.98 2.87 11.79
N ARG A 70 4.38 3.95 11.25
CA ARG A 70 3.17 4.60 11.78
C ARG A 70 1.88 4.17 11.09
N LEU A 71 1.96 3.32 10.06
CA LEU A 71 0.79 2.93 9.28
C LEU A 71 -0.16 2.10 10.15
N VAL A 72 -1.36 2.60 10.37
CA VAL A 72 -2.44 1.97 11.15
C VAL A 72 -3.46 1.28 10.24
N LEU A 73 -3.66 1.79 9.02
CA LEU A 73 -4.61 1.26 8.05
C LEU A 73 -3.97 1.08 6.67
N LEU A 74 -4.09 -0.13 6.13
CA LEU A 74 -3.83 -0.44 4.73
C LEU A 74 -5.09 -1.02 4.10
N ASN A 75 -5.64 -0.34 3.09
CA ASN A 75 -6.84 -0.77 2.39
C ASN A 75 -6.55 -1.07 0.92
N LEU A 76 -6.59 -2.35 0.57
CA LEU A 76 -6.36 -2.89 -0.78
C LEU A 76 -7.64 -3.46 -1.39
N LYS A 77 -8.82 -3.10 -0.84
CA LYS A 77 -10.12 -3.65 -1.28
C LYS A 77 -10.27 -3.54 -2.80
N GLY A 78 -10.57 -4.67 -3.46
CA GLY A 78 -10.86 -4.71 -4.89
C GLY A 78 -9.65 -4.54 -5.80
N CYS A 79 -8.42 -4.70 -5.30
CA CYS A 79 -7.23 -4.84 -6.14
C CYS A 79 -7.18 -6.25 -6.75
N GLN A 80 -7.97 -6.46 -7.81
CA GLN A 80 -8.22 -7.78 -8.37
C GLN A 80 -6.95 -8.49 -8.85
N ASN A 81 -6.00 -7.75 -9.45
CA ASN A 81 -4.73 -8.32 -9.95
C ASN A 81 -3.61 -8.38 -8.91
N LEU A 82 -3.87 -8.05 -7.63
CA LEU A 82 -2.86 -8.13 -6.59
C LEU A 82 -2.52 -9.59 -6.32
N ARG A 83 -1.28 -10.00 -6.58
CA ARG A 83 -0.84 -11.41 -6.50
C ARG A 83 -0.13 -11.78 -5.20
N LYS A 84 0.51 -10.81 -4.55
CA LYS A 84 1.26 -11.04 -3.30
C LYS A 84 1.36 -9.76 -2.49
N LEU A 85 1.47 -9.94 -1.18
CA LEU A 85 1.88 -8.90 -0.24
C LEU A 85 3.42 -8.82 -0.17
N PRO A 86 3.98 -7.65 0.15
CA PRO A 86 5.43 -7.50 0.28
C PRO A 86 5.94 -8.32 1.45
N THR A 87 7.11 -8.93 1.28
CA THR A 87 7.75 -9.75 2.32
C THR A 87 8.00 -8.96 3.60
N THR A 88 8.19 -7.64 3.48
CA THR A 88 8.39 -6.70 4.59
C THR A 88 7.12 -6.31 5.34
N ILE A 89 5.93 -6.81 4.96
CA ILE A 89 4.67 -6.41 5.61
C ILE A 89 4.65 -6.70 7.13
N HIS A 90 5.38 -7.72 7.58
CA HIS A 90 5.57 -8.06 8.99
C HIS A 90 6.28 -6.96 9.80
N ARG A 91 6.95 -6.00 9.14
CA ARG A 91 7.63 -4.87 9.78
C ARG A 91 6.69 -3.74 10.18
N LEU A 92 5.42 -3.78 9.74
CA LEU A 92 4.42 -2.77 10.03
C LEU A 92 3.85 -2.91 11.46
N LYS A 93 4.64 -2.49 12.45
CA LYS A 93 4.33 -2.70 13.88
C LYS A 93 3.06 -1.99 14.38
N SER A 94 2.65 -0.90 13.74
CA SER A 94 1.46 -0.13 14.12
C SER A 94 0.21 -0.52 13.33
N LEU A 95 0.31 -1.47 12.39
CA LEU A 95 -0.80 -1.80 11.50
C LEU A 95 -1.89 -2.52 12.29
N ASP A 96 -3.02 -1.85 12.43
CA ASP A 96 -4.19 -2.35 13.15
C ASP A 96 -5.17 -3.03 12.18
N LYS A 97 -5.31 -2.46 10.98
CA LYS A 97 -6.30 -2.88 9.99
C LYS A 97 -5.71 -3.09 8.60
N LEU A 98 -5.90 -4.31 8.09
CA LEU A 98 -5.59 -4.70 6.72
C LEU A 98 -6.88 -5.17 6.02
N ILE A 99 -7.21 -4.56 4.87
CA ILE A 99 -8.41 -4.90 4.10
C ILE A 99 -7.99 -5.46 2.73
N LEU A 100 -8.35 -6.71 2.45
CA LEU A 100 -8.02 -7.45 1.22
C LEU A 100 -9.25 -8.01 0.49
N SER A 101 -10.46 -7.62 0.94
CA SER A 101 -11.72 -8.04 0.31
C SER A 101 -11.70 -7.76 -1.20
N GLY A 102 -11.99 -8.76 -2.03
CA GLY A 102 -12.02 -8.62 -3.49
C GLY A 102 -10.66 -8.59 -4.20
N CYS A 103 -9.56 -8.98 -3.55
CA CYS A 103 -8.28 -9.28 -4.20
C CYS A 103 -8.27 -10.74 -4.68
N SER A 104 -8.87 -11.03 -5.84
CA SER A 104 -9.09 -12.41 -6.33
C SER A 104 -7.79 -13.18 -6.55
N GLU A 105 -6.79 -12.57 -7.20
CA GLU A 105 -5.53 -13.23 -7.57
C GLU A 105 -4.59 -13.49 -6.38
N LEU A 106 -4.85 -12.87 -5.22
CA LEU A 106 -4.05 -13.05 -4.01
C LEU A 106 -4.27 -14.45 -3.41
N TYR A 107 -5.50 -14.98 -3.53
CA TYR A 107 -5.87 -16.26 -2.94
C TYR A 107 -5.55 -17.46 -3.83
N ASP A 108 -5.49 -17.27 -5.15
CA ASP A 108 -5.09 -18.35 -6.08
C ASP A 108 -3.63 -18.80 -5.86
N LEU A 109 -2.82 -17.95 -5.22
CA LEU A 109 -1.42 -18.26 -4.86
C LEU A 109 -1.23 -18.71 -3.40
N GLU A 110 -2.19 -18.46 -2.49
CA GLU A 110 -2.08 -18.76 -1.05
C GLU A 110 -2.75 -20.10 -0.65
N ASN A 111 -2.35 -21.20 -1.31
CA ASN A 111 -2.43 -22.54 -0.70
C ASN A 111 -1.35 -22.74 0.40
N THR A 112 -0.60 -21.68 0.72
CA THR A 112 0.34 -21.59 1.84
C THR A 112 -0.25 -20.62 2.86
N LYS A 113 -0.23 -21.03 4.14
CA LYS A 113 -0.74 -20.26 5.29
C LYS A 113 -0.38 -18.78 5.13
N PRO A 114 -1.33 -17.83 5.35
CA PRO A 114 -1.03 -16.42 5.26
C PRO A 114 0.20 -16.12 6.12
N PRO A 115 1.10 -15.20 5.68
CA PRO A 115 2.24 -14.80 6.50
C PRO A 115 1.73 -14.53 7.90
N THR A 116 2.45 -15.02 8.92
CA THR A 116 2.02 -14.99 10.32
C THR A 116 1.84 -13.53 10.77
N LEU A 117 0.67 -12.97 10.49
CA LEU A 117 0.23 -11.61 10.80
C LEU A 117 -0.38 -11.59 12.20
N THR A 118 0.27 -12.27 13.15
CA THR A 118 -0.21 -12.46 14.53
C THR A 118 -0.35 -11.16 15.32
N HIS A 119 0.14 -10.04 14.78
CA HIS A 119 0.00 -8.71 15.36
C HIS A 119 -1.18 -7.90 14.78
N LEU A 120 -1.82 -8.36 13.69
CA LEU A 120 -2.95 -7.65 13.09
C LEU A 120 -4.22 -7.94 13.90
N ILE A 121 -4.78 -6.89 14.48
CA ILE A 121 -6.00 -6.98 15.29
C ILE A 121 -7.21 -7.26 14.38
N ARG A 122 -7.20 -6.77 13.12
CA ARG A 122 -8.28 -7.00 12.14
C ARG A 122 -7.76 -7.18 10.72
N VAL A 123 -7.81 -8.41 10.22
CA VAL A 123 -7.75 -8.70 8.78
C VAL A 123 -9.19 -8.91 8.30
N SER A 124 -9.68 -8.02 7.44
CA SER A 124 -11.01 -8.19 6.82
C SER A 124 -10.84 -8.85 5.45
N LEU A 125 -11.08 -10.17 5.42
CA LEU A 125 -11.19 -10.99 4.22
C LEU A 125 -12.70 -11.22 3.97
N ASP A 126 -13.38 -10.29 3.31
CA ASP A 126 -14.76 -10.58 2.90
C ASP A 126 -14.68 -11.60 1.75
N ILE A 127 -14.87 -12.88 2.08
CA ILE A 127 -15.14 -13.95 1.12
C ILE A 127 -16.57 -13.71 0.63
N LEU A 128 -16.73 -12.86 -0.38
CA LEU A 128 -17.86 -13.05 -1.28
C LEU A 128 -17.46 -14.19 -2.20
N ALA A 129 -17.99 -15.38 -1.88
CA ALA A 129 -18.17 -16.44 -2.83
C ALA A 129 -18.72 -15.83 -4.13
N GLN A 130 -17.86 -15.67 -5.14
CA GLN A 130 -18.32 -15.43 -6.50
C GLN A 130 -18.98 -16.75 -6.91
N GLY A 131 -20.29 -16.67 -7.14
CA GLY A 131 -21.13 -17.81 -7.43
C GLY A 131 -20.61 -18.65 -8.58
N GLN A 132 -20.91 -19.94 -8.50
CA GLN A 132 -21.15 -20.78 -9.65
C GLN A 132 -22.07 -20.03 -10.62
N VAL A 133 -21.50 -19.37 -11.63
CA VAL A 133 -22.25 -19.00 -12.83
C VAL A 133 -22.16 -20.20 -13.74
N ASN A 134 -23.19 -21.04 -13.61
CA ASN A 134 -23.66 -22.07 -14.54
C ASN A 134 -22.85 -22.20 -15.84
N GLN A 135 -22.15 -23.31 -15.97
CA GLN A 135 -21.83 -23.87 -17.28
C GLN A 135 -23.13 -24.36 -17.94
N PRO A 136 -23.35 -24.15 -19.25
CA PRO A 136 -24.12 -25.12 -20.02
C PRO A 136 -23.34 -26.43 -20.17
#